data_AF-A0A174LHT3-F1
#
_entry.id   AF-A0A174LHT3-F1
#
_cell.length_a   1.000
_cell.length_b   1.000
_cell.length_c   1.000
_cell.angle_alpha   90.00
_cell.angle_beta   90.00
_cell.angle_gamma   90.00
#
_symmetry.space_group_name_H-M   'P 1'
#
loop_
_entity.id
_entity.type
_entity.pdbx_description
1 polymer ?
#
loop_
_entity_poly.entity_id
_entity_poly.type
_entity_poly.pdbx_seq_one_letter_code
_entity_poly.pdbx_strand_id
1 'polypeptide(L)'
;MDVRKNVEHQYITEDSKTRIYLSVVREFNEKEYEEYSKKKKRAKIKKRIRFLKRSMVYIVPTAVSLIFFGYLSDMLCAIRGSAELGSEWIAIPLMWVWVYALTRFAVGDAY
;
A
#
# COMPACT_ATOMS: atom_id res chain seq x y z
N MET A 1 11.96 -4.29 32.94
CA MET A 1 11.69 -5.00 34.21
C MET A 1 10.60 -6.01 33.95
N ASP A 2 11.02 -7.25 33.74
CA ASP A 2 10.20 -8.39 33.31
C ASP A 2 9.75 -9.16 34.56
N VAL A 3 8.65 -8.72 35.18
CA VAL A 3 8.26 -9.11 36.56
C VAL A 3 7.05 -10.06 36.58
N ARG A 4 6.70 -10.75 35.49
CA ARG A 4 5.41 -11.48 35.45
C ARG A 4 5.38 -12.86 34.80
N LYS A 5 6.44 -13.67 34.93
CA LYS A 5 6.35 -15.07 34.46
C LYS A 5 6.77 -16.18 35.42
N ASN A 6 7.37 -15.90 36.58
CA ASN A 6 7.96 -16.97 37.41
C ASN A 6 7.37 -17.19 38.80
N VAL A 7 6.27 -16.52 39.17
CA VAL A 7 5.78 -16.57 40.56
C VAL A 7 4.59 -17.53 40.78
N GLU A 8 3.91 -17.98 39.72
CA GLU A 8 2.65 -18.73 39.87
C GLU A 8 2.75 -20.23 39.55
N HIS A 9 3.96 -20.80 39.56
CA HIS A 9 4.13 -22.26 39.48
C HIS A 9 4.23 -22.92 40.85
N GLN A 10 3.93 -22.17 41.92
CA GLN A 10 3.68 -22.78 43.23
C GLN A 10 2.33 -23.52 43.17
N TYR A 11 2.46 -24.83 43.00
CA TYR A 11 1.43 -25.85 43.08
C TYR A 11 0.58 -25.69 44.36
N ILE A 12 -0.46 -24.86 44.29
CA ILE A 12 -1.67 -25.08 45.06
C ILE A 12 -2.35 -26.27 44.39
N THR A 13 -2.83 -27.23 45.17
CA THR A 13 -3.60 -28.38 44.69
C THR A 13 -4.91 -27.90 44.05
N GLU A 14 -4.83 -27.39 42.83
CA GLU A 14 -5.98 -26.92 42.07
C GLU A 14 -6.80 -28.13 41.63
N ASP A 15 -8.04 -28.15 42.12
CA ASP A 15 -9.11 -29.06 41.75
C ASP A 15 -9.18 -29.22 40.22
N SER A 16 -9.45 -30.44 39.75
CA SER A 16 -9.33 -30.79 38.32
C SER A 16 -10.20 -29.90 37.43
N LYS A 17 -11.35 -29.44 37.95
CA LYS A 17 -12.27 -28.53 37.26
C LYS A 17 -11.65 -27.16 36.99
N THR A 18 -10.90 -26.60 37.92
CA THR A 18 -10.30 -25.26 37.80
C THR A 18 -9.21 -25.25 36.73
N ARG A 19 -8.42 -26.32 36.65
CA ARG A 19 -7.37 -26.50 35.65
C ARG A 19 -7.92 -26.62 34.23
N ILE A 20 -8.99 -27.41 34.07
CA ILE A 20 -9.69 -27.56 32.79
C ILE A 20 -10.35 -26.24 32.39
N TYR A 21 -10.97 -25.53 33.32
CA TYR A 21 -11.57 -24.23 33.06
C TYR A 21 -10.52 -23.20 32.59
N LEU A 22 -9.40 -23.09 33.29
CA LEU A 22 -8.32 -22.17 32.93
C LEU A 22 -7.67 -22.52 31.58
N SER A 23 -7.50 -23.80 31.26
CA SER A 23 -6.95 -24.22 29.96
C SER A 23 -7.91 -23.88 28.81
N VAL A 24 -9.21 -24.17 28.97
CA VAL A 24 -10.24 -23.87 27.95
C VAL A 24 -10.36 -22.36 27.73
N VAL A 25 -10.38 -21.56 28.80
CA VAL A 25 -10.43 -20.10 28.70
C VAL A 25 -9.19 -19.54 27.98
N ARG A 26 -8.00 -20.07 28.28
CA ARG A 26 -6.75 -19.66 27.63
C ARG A 26 -6.74 -20.02 26.14
N GLU A 27 -7.19 -21.23 25.80
CA GLU A 27 -7.27 -21.70 24.42
C GLU A 27 -8.30 -20.93 23.59
N PHE A 28 -9.46 -20.62 24.18
CA PHE A 28 -10.49 -19.79 23.54
C PHE A 28 -9.96 -18.37 23.27
N ASN A 29 -9.31 -17.77 24.26
CA ASN A 29 -8.72 -16.44 24.15
C ASN A 29 -7.61 -16.37 23.08
N GLU A 30 -6.77 -17.41 22.96
CA GLU A 30 -5.71 -17.46 21.97
C GLU A 30 -6.24 -17.66 20.54
N LYS A 31 -7.23 -18.53 20.35
CA LYS A 31 -7.91 -18.72 19.06
C LYS A 31 -8.60 -17.44 18.58
N GLU A 32 -9.34 -16.78 19.46
CA GLU A 32 -10.04 -15.53 19.15
C GLU A 32 -9.03 -14.40 18.85
N TYR A 33 -7.95 -14.32 19.61
CA TYR A 33 -6.87 -13.35 19.38
C TYR A 33 -6.16 -13.57 18.04
N GLU A 34 -5.89 -14.82 17.65
CA GLU A 34 -5.31 -15.15 16.36
C GLU A 34 -6.19 -14.69 15.20
N GLU A 35 -7.49 -14.99 15.25
CA GLU A 35 -8.44 -14.57 14.22
C GLU A 35 -8.52 -13.04 14.12
N TYR A 36 -8.59 -12.37 15.26
CA TYR A 36 -8.56 -10.92 15.33
C TYR A 36 -7.27 -10.35 14.72
N SER A 37 -6.11 -10.94 15.04
CA SER A 37 -4.82 -10.50 14.51
C SER A 37 -4.73 -10.68 12.99
N LYS A 38 -5.25 -11.79 12.45
CA LYS A 38 -5.33 -12.07 11.02
C LYS A 38 -6.24 -11.07 10.32
N LYS A 39 -7.43 -10.78 10.87
CA LYS A 39 -8.36 -9.75 10.35
C LYS A 39 -7.70 -8.35 10.36
N LYS A 40 -7.03 -7.97 11.44
CA LYS A 40 -6.32 -6.69 11.57
C LYS A 40 -5.17 -6.56 10.56
N LYS A 41 -4.39 -7.62 10.32
CA LYS A 41 -3.33 -7.65 9.30
C LYS A 41 -3.92 -7.49 7.88
N ARG A 42 -4.98 -8.24 7.54
CA ARG A 42 -5.67 -8.12 6.25
C ARG A 42 -6.22 -6.71 6.01
N ALA A 43 -6.82 -6.09 7.02
CA ALA A 43 -7.33 -4.72 6.92
C ALA A 43 -6.21 -3.68 6.68
N LYS A 44 -5.05 -3.82 7.34
CA LYS A 44 -3.88 -2.96 7.11
C LYS A 44 -3.35 -3.10 5.68
N ILE A 45 -3.24 -4.33 5.17
CA ILE A 45 -2.78 -4.59 3.80
C ILE A 45 -3.77 -4.01 2.79
N LYS A 46 -5.08 -4.21 2.97
CA LYS A 46 -6.11 -3.65 2.08
C LYS A 46 -6.07 -2.12 2.02
N LYS A 47 -5.82 -1.45 3.15
CA LYS A 47 -5.61 0.01 3.19
C LYS A 47 -4.36 0.44 2.41
N ARG A 48 -3.24 -0.28 2.56
CA ARG A 48 -1.99 0.00 1.82
C ARG A 48 -2.16 -0.20 0.31
N ILE A 49 -2.81 -1.27 -0.12
CA ILE A 49 -3.09 -1.52 -1.54
C ILE A 49 -3.97 -0.41 -2.14
N ARG A 50 -5.01 0.03 -1.40
CA ARG A 50 -5.85 1.16 -1.84
C ARG A 50 -5.04 2.46 -1.97
N PHE A 51 -4.13 2.71 -1.03
CA PHE A 51 -3.25 3.86 -1.10
C PHE A 51 -2.31 3.78 -2.31
N LEU A 52 -1.73 2.60 -2.56
CA LEU A 52 -0.87 2.34 -3.71
C LEU A 52 -1.62 2.52 -5.04
N LYS A 53 -2.86 2.01 -5.15
CA LYS A 53 -3.73 2.23 -6.32
C LYS A 53 -3.92 3.74 -6.57
N ARG A 54 -4.20 4.50 -5.51
CA ARG A 54 -4.41 5.95 -5.60
C ARG A 54 -3.15 6.70 -6.01
N SER A 55 -1.96 6.32 -5.53
CA SER A 55 -0.70 6.95 -5.94
C SER A 55 -0.29 6.55 -7.36
N MET A 56 -0.54 5.30 -7.75
CA MET A 56 -0.19 4.77 -9.08
C MET A 56 -0.88 5.52 -10.23
N VAL A 57 -2.11 5.98 -10.02
CA VAL A 57 -2.85 6.82 -10.99
C VAL A 57 -2.11 8.12 -11.33
N TYR A 58 -1.28 8.64 -10.44
CA TYR A 58 -0.50 9.86 -10.68
C TYR A 58 0.92 9.55 -11.15
N ILE A 59 1.54 8.48 -10.63
CA ILE A 59 2.91 8.09 -10.97
C ILE A 59 3.02 7.67 -12.45
N VAL A 60 2.02 6.95 -12.96
CA VAL A 60 2.04 6.43 -14.34
C VAL A 60 2.00 7.57 -15.37
N PRO A 61 1.05 8.54 -15.31
CA PRO A 61 1.05 9.68 -16.22
C PRO A 61 2.33 10.50 -16.17
N THR A 62 2.89 10.71 -14.97
CA THR A 62 4.13 11.49 -14.83
C THR A 62 5.34 10.79 -15.44
N ALA A 63 5.44 9.47 -15.29
CA ALA A 63 6.53 8.69 -15.88
C ALA A 63 6.42 8.67 -17.40
N VAL A 64 5.21 8.46 -17.94
CA VAL A 64 4.96 8.47 -19.39
C VAL A 64 5.25 9.84 -19.98
N SER A 65 4.84 10.93 -19.33
CA SER A 65 5.15 12.29 -19.80
C SER A 65 6.65 12.58 -19.79
N LEU A 66 7.40 12.05 -18.83
CA LEU A 66 8.85 12.26 -18.74
C LEU A 66 9.59 11.54 -19.87
N ILE A 67 9.23 10.28 -20.14
CA ILE A 67 9.81 9.48 -21.23
C ILE A 67 9.48 10.10 -22.59
N PHE A 68 8.23 10.53 -22.78
CA PHE A 68 7.79 11.18 -24.01
C PHE A 68 8.53 12.51 -24.24
N PHE A 69 8.73 13.30 -23.18
CA PHE A 69 9.50 14.53 -23.27
C PHE A 69 10.97 14.28 -23.62
N GLY A 70 11.61 13.28 -23.02
CA GLY A 70 12.98 12.89 -23.36
C GLY A 70 13.13 12.48 -24.83
N TYR A 71 12.16 11.71 -25.34
CA TYR A 71 12.14 11.33 -26.75
C TYR A 71 11.97 12.52 -27.69
N LEU A 72 11.04 13.44 -27.37
CA LEU A 72 10.85 14.66 -28.15
C LEU A 72 12.10 15.55 -28.11
N SER A 73 12.72 15.75 -26.94
CA SER A 73 13.92 16.57 -26.83
C SER A 73 15.08 15.99 -27.64
N ASP A 74 15.27 14.67 -27.63
CA ASP A 74 16.33 14.00 -28.39
C ASP A 74 16.07 14.11 -29.90
N MET A 75 14.83 13.90 -30.34
CA MET A 75 14.44 14.01 -31.73
C MET A 75 14.56 15.45 -32.26
N LEU A 76 14.18 16.44 -31.46
CA LEU A 76 14.29 17.86 -31.80
C LEU A 76 15.74 18.33 -31.80
N CYS A 77 16.56 17.84 -30.87
CA CYS A 77 18.00 18.08 -30.86
C CYS A 77 18.66 17.53 -32.15
N ALA A 78 18.23 16.35 -32.62
CA ALA A 78 18.74 15.76 -33.86
C ALA A 78 18.31 16.54 -35.13
N ILE A 79 17.12 17.13 -35.14
CA ILE A 79 16.57 17.83 -36.33
C ILE A 79 17.04 19.29 -36.39
N ARG A 80 17.13 19.99 -35.25
CA ARG A 80 17.46 21.43 -35.17
C ARG A 80 18.91 21.72 -34.79
N GLY A 81 19.64 20.75 -34.25
CA GLY A 81 21.03 20.93 -33.77
C GLY A 81 21.16 21.86 -32.56
N SER A 82 20.06 22.28 -31.93
CA SER A 82 20.01 23.20 -30.79
C SER A 82 18.91 22.80 -29.81
N ALA A 83 19.15 22.98 -28.51
CA ALA A 83 18.24 22.64 -27.41
C ALA A 83 17.18 23.74 -27.14
N GLU A 84 16.70 24.43 -28.18
CA GLU A 84 15.70 25.48 -28.04
C GLU A 84 14.30 24.89 -27.90
N LEU A 85 13.92 24.59 -26.66
CA LEU A 85 12.57 24.19 -26.30
C LEU A 85 11.66 25.44 -26.23
N GLY A 86 11.09 25.82 -27.36
CA GLY A 86 10.18 26.96 -27.49
C GLY A 86 8.72 26.60 -27.16
N SER A 87 7.87 26.55 -28.18
CA SER A 87 6.41 26.29 -28.05
C SER A 87 6.04 24.88 -27.60
N GLU A 88 6.99 23.94 -27.58
CA GLU A 88 6.77 22.52 -27.26
C GLU A 88 6.48 22.28 -25.77
N TRP A 89 6.83 23.24 -24.89
CA TRP A 89 6.44 23.18 -23.48
C TRP A 89 4.92 23.16 -23.28
N ILE A 90 4.14 23.68 -24.23
CA ILE A 90 2.68 23.67 -24.19
C ILE A 90 2.13 22.25 -24.41
N ALA A 91 2.86 21.38 -25.11
CA ALA A 91 2.47 20.00 -25.33
C ALA A 91 2.54 19.15 -24.05
N ILE A 92 3.40 19.51 -23.10
CA ILE A 92 3.59 18.79 -21.83
C ILE A 92 2.31 18.77 -20.98
N PRO A 93 1.70 19.91 -20.60
CA PRO A 93 0.46 19.90 -19.82
C PRO A 93 -0.71 19.29 -20.61
N LEU A 94 -0.76 19.48 -21.93
CA LEU A 94 -1.80 18.94 -22.80
C LEU A 94 -1.77 17.40 -22.85
N MET A 95 -0.58 16.82 -23.05
CA MET A 95 -0.37 15.37 -23.03
C MET A 95 -0.57 14.81 -21.63
N TRP A 96 -0.13 15.52 -20.59
CA TRP A 96 -0.33 15.09 -19.21
C TRP A 96 -1.81 14.97 -18.84
N VAL A 97 -2.64 15.96 -19.23
CA VAL A 97 -4.10 15.91 -19.05
C VAL A 97 -4.71 14.73 -19.79
N TRP A 98 -4.28 14.49 -21.03
CA TRP A 98 -4.78 13.38 -21.86
C TRP A 98 -4.42 12.01 -21.26
N VAL A 99 -3.17 11.81 -20.87
CA VAL A 99 -2.69 10.56 -20.26
C VAL A 99 -3.32 10.37 -18.87
N TYR A 100 -3.51 11.43 -18.10
CA TYR A 100 -4.24 11.38 -16.83
C TYR A 100 -5.70 10.95 -17.03
N ALA A 101 -6.39 11.52 -18.02
CA ALA A 101 -7.76 11.13 -18.36
C ALA A 101 -7.85 9.66 -18.79
N LEU A 102 -6.94 9.19 -19.66
CA LEU A 102 -6.85 7.79 -20.07
C LEU A 102 -6.54 6.85 -18.91
N THR A 103 -5.61 7.24 -18.02
CA THR A 103 -5.25 6.43 -16.85
C THR A 103 -6.42 6.35 -15.87
N ARG A 104 -7.13 7.45 -15.66
CA ARG A 104 -8.36 7.48 -14.84
C ARG A 104 -9.45 6.60 -15.44
N PHE A 105 -9.62 6.64 -16.76
CA PHE A 105 -10.58 5.79 -17.48
C PHE A 105 -10.22 4.30 -17.35
N ALA A 106 -8.95 3.93 -17.60
CA ALA A 106 -8.48 2.55 -17.53
C ALA A 106 -8.51 1.96 -16.12
N VAL A 107 -8.29 2.79 -15.09
CA VAL A 107 -8.35 2.36 -13.68
C VAL A 107 -9.79 2.13 -13.21
N GLY A 108 -10.79 2.54 -14.00
CA GLY A 108 -12.19 2.21 -13.78
C GLY A 108 -12.72 2.76 -12.46
N ASP A 109 -12.18 3.89 -11.98
CA ASP A 109 -12.77 4.62 -10.83
C ASP A 109 -14.01 5.39 -11.33
N ALA A 110 -15.01 4.65 -11.81
CA ALA A 110 -16.40 5.06 -11.75
C ALA A 110 -16.90 4.65 -10.36
N TYR A 111 -16.83 5.59 -9.42
CA TYR A 111 -17.40 5.59 -8.05
C TYR A 111 -17.52 4.25 -7.30
#